data_AF-A0ABD6EFI0-F1
#
_entry.id   AF-A0ABD6EFI0-F1
#
_cell.length_a   1.000
_cell.length_b   1.000
_cell.length_c   1.000
_cell.angle_alpha   90.00
_cell.angle_beta   90.00
_cell.angle_gamma   90.00
#
_symmetry.space_group_name_H-M   'P 1'
#
loop_
_entity.id
_entity.type
_entity.pdbx_description
1 polymer ?
#
loop_
_entity_poly.entity_id
_entity_poly.type
_entity_poly.pdbx_seq_one_letter_code
_entity_poly.pdbx_strand_id
1 'polypeptide(L)'
;MVCLMFHYCSLENLCDRIRPLEGRSVNVFLRCLLTLFDLDCRAAKLFHDIVPKCISINEEEMLKSGSLYVGQCSTLVELAKRLSFNYDDVMLSGMYSSNLADYHTTLRNSCEIISFLCCSGNVEENLLKRSYESLWNVLMRSRHRGVIDHVSECFLRVTDFCLIQKKAVEHPKILLEKTKKLVSMEECETRDLAFSVVINCLAERLSLFQPTFEYMLFLLKNGSFRTAERVLHIIQSILCCARSDVSANYWNTFCLLLDVFRSEAWMVRGRACHCFSALVCRLVGEYTNGYPLFIFISKNRDFWRGFVEIFTAMDMSDPSLILILSFIARIQVIDQNLYSLNEWRTVEKIRQRLLEILLQCRQMRTAHLIINCLFCFGFRITEKYCKALNKKKHSQNLLHFVNYALLRDDRIRCENVLKTGFDREENILFSSKAGRILSEVMELSLPIYRNSLTVQPKFFTLFVSIERLVLSAKELNRLWASHALVLCSEAVLKRLFDLRLRFFCCSCSLLMDEQYNIRRVTSRLLSFMASRQPYSVSPVICIKDLIRKIINDGVEVNELLQFWREWTSSNSIRRRKFNRYFEDSFIEHLILLSSS
;
A
#
# COMPACT_ATOMS: atom_id res chain seq x y z
N MET A 1 -47.19 1.95 -14.65
CA MET A 1 -48.04 0.74 -14.69
C MET A 1 -47.64 -0.31 -13.65
N VAL A 2 -46.36 -0.68 -13.53
CA VAL A 2 -45.92 -1.69 -12.54
C VAL A 2 -46.20 -1.25 -11.10
N CYS A 3 -45.86 -0.01 -10.69
CA CYS A 3 -46.17 0.47 -9.33
C CYS A 3 -47.68 0.50 -8.99
N LEU A 4 -48.57 0.56 -10.00
CA LEU A 4 -50.04 0.53 -9.82
C LEU A 4 -50.59 -0.89 -9.68
N MET A 5 -49.92 -1.91 -10.24
CA MET A 5 -50.30 -3.32 -10.05
C MET A 5 -50.02 -3.84 -8.63
N PHE A 6 -49.05 -3.25 -7.93
CA PHE A 6 -48.65 -3.66 -6.57
C PHE A 6 -49.55 -3.12 -5.45
N HIS A 7 -50.39 -2.11 -5.72
CA HIS A 7 -51.37 -1.62 -4.75
C HIS A 7 -52.61 -2.50 -4.62
N TYR A 8 -52.85 -3.43 -5.57
CA TYR A 8 -54.10 -4.19 -5.67
C TYR A 8 -53.92 -5.72 -5.79
N CYS A 9 -52.70 -6.25 -5.86
CA CYS A 9 -52.50 -7.71 -5.84
C CYS A 9 -52.29 -8.22 -4.40
N SER A 10 -53.13 -9.16 -3.96
CA SER A 10 -52.89 -9.90 -2.72
C SER A 10 -51.52 -10.61 -2.78
N LEU A 11 -50.91 -10.77 -1.63
CA LEU A 11 -49.55 -11.30 -1.47
C LEU A 11 -49.35 -12.68 -2.14
N GLU A 12 -50.38 -13.53 -2.08
CA GLU A 12 -50.43 -14.83 -2.74
C GLU A 12 -50.35 -14.72 -4.27
N ASN A 13 -51.05 -13.76 -4.87
CA ASN A 13 -51.04 -13.55 -6.33
C ASN A 13 -49.68 -13.12 -6.87
N LEU A 14 -48.89 -12.40 -6.07
CA LEU A 14 -47.55 -11.97 -6.47
C LEU A 14 -46.54 -13.13 -6.38
N CYS A 15 -46.73 -13.96 -5.37
CA CYS A 15 -45.99 -15.18 -5.12
C CYS A 15 -46.26 -16.26 -6.19
N ASP A 16 -47.51 -16.46 -6.59
CA ASP A 16 -47.89 -17.43 -7.63
C ASP A 16 -47.45 -17.00 -9.03
N ARG A 17 -47.30 -15.69 -9.27
CA ARG A 17 -46.73 -15.14 -10.51
C ARG A 17 -45.22 -15.37 -10.67
N ILE A 18 -44.51 -15.85 -9.66
CA ILE A 18 -43.11 -16.28 -9.80
C ILE A 18 -43.02 -17.66 -10.48
N ARG A 19 -44.02 -18.55 -10.28
CA ARG A 19 -43.98 -19.94 -10.74
C ARG A 19 -43.83 -20.13 -12.27
N PRO A 20 -44.35 -19.25 -13.16
CA PRO A 20 -44.21 -19.44 -14.60
C PRO A 20 -43.16 -18.54 -15.27
N LEU A 21 -42.39 -17.73 -14.52
CA LEU A 21 -41.45 -16.78 -15.13
C LEU A 21 -40.10 -17.47 -15.40
N GLU A 22 -39.68 -17.49 -16.66
CA GLU A 22 -38.35 -17.97 -17.07
C GLU A 22 -37.46 -16.79 -17.52
N GLY A 23 -36.15 -16.91 -17.25
CA GLY A 23 -35.12 -16.02 -17.78
C GLY A 23 -35.29 -14.54 -17.41
N ARG A 24 -35.31 -13.67 -18.41
CA ARG A 24 -35.37 -12.20 -18.24
C ARG A 24 -36.56 -11.71 -17.40
N SER A 25 -37.65 -12.46 -17.40
CA SER A 25 -38.88 -12.13 -16.68
C SER A 25 -38.70 -12.20 -15.15
N VAL A 26 -37.85 -13.13 -14.66
CA VAL A 26 -37.48 -13.24 -13.24
C VAL A 26 -36.63 -12.04 -12.83
N ASN A 27 -35.64 -11.67 -13.63
CA ASN A 27 -34.76 -10.53 -13.36
C ASN A 27 -35.54 -9.21 -13.22
N VAL A 28 -36.44 -8.92 -14.18
CA VAL A 28 -37.29 -7.72 -14.14
C VAL A 28 -38.13 -7.69 -12.86
N PHE A 29 -38.72 -8.81 -12.47
CA PHE A 29 -39.50 -8.91 -11.24
C PHE A 29 -38.68 -8.67 -9.97
N LEU A 30 -37.50 -9.30 -9.85
CA LEU A 30 -36.60 -9.08 -8.71
C LEU A 30 -36.15 -7.61 -8.61
N ARG A 31 -35.88 -6.94 -9.74
CA ARG A 31 -35.56 -5.51 -9.75
C ARG A 31 -36.71 -4.65 -9.23
N CYS A 32 -37.94 -4.97 -9.64
CA CYS A 32 -39.13 -4.26 -9.15
C CYS A 32 -39.31 -4.43 -7.63
N LEU A 33 -39.08 -5.64 -7.09
CA LEU A 33 -39.11 -5.87 -5.65
C LEU A 33 -38.05 -5.08 -4.89
N LEU A 34 -36.82 -5.03 -5.37
CA LEU A 34 -35.76 -4.21 -4.77
C LEU A 34 -36.14 -2.72 -4.75
N THR A 35 -36.66 -2.21 -5.86
CA THR A 35 -37.14 -0.82 -5.94
C THR A 35 -38.27 -0.55 -4.93
N LEU A 36 -39.15 -1.53 -4.69
CA LEU A 36 -40.20 -1.40 -3.69
C LEU A 36 -39.66 -1.41 -2.25
N PHE A 37 -38.66 -2.24 -1.96
CA PHE A 37 -38.02 -2.28 -0.65
C PHE A 37 -37.24 -1.00 -0.33
N ASP A 38 -36.62 -0.39 -1.34
CA ASP A 38 -35.97 0.91 -1.21
C ASP A 38 -36.99 2.03 -0.91
N LEU A 39 -38.23 1.90 -1.40
CA LEU A 39 -39.29 2.89 -1.20
C LEU A 39 -40.07 2.72 0.12
N ASP A 40 -40.28 1.49 0.60
CA ASP A 40 -40.93 1.23 1.90
C ASP A 40 -40.38 -0.01 2.61
N CYS A 41 -39.40 0.19 3.49
CA CYS A 41 -38.79 -0.89 4.27
C CYS A 41 -39.77 -1.59 5.23
N ARG A 42 -40.91 -0.99 5.59
CA ARG A 42 -41.91 -1.61 6.49
C ARG A 42 -42.66 -2.76 5.81
N ALA A 43 -42.70 -2.77 4.48
CA ALA A 43 -43.29 -3.86 3.71
C ALA A 43 -42.49 -5.17 3.82
N ALA A 44 -41.24 -5.15 4.31
CA ALA A 44 -40.40 -6.34 4.44
C ALA A 44 -41.05 -7.47 5.26
N LYS A 45 -41.88 -7.13 6.27
CA LYS A 45 -42.62 -8.11 7.09
C LYS A 45 -43.69 -8.87 6.29
N LEU A 46 -44.23 -8.23 5.25
CA LEU A 46 -45.25 -8.81 4.39
C LEU A 46 -44.64 -9.78 3.38
N PHE A 47 -43.34 -9.71 3.10
CA PHE A 47 -42.71 -10.44 2.00
C PHE A 47 -41.76 -11.57 2.45
N HIS A 48 -41.95 -12.10 3.66
CA HIS A 48 -41.15 -13.20 4.19
C HIS A 48 -41.15 -14.45 3.27
N ASP A 49 -42.28 -14.76 2.64
CA ASP A 49 -42.46 -15.93 1.76
C ASP A 49 -41.70 -15.85 0.42
N ILE A 50 -41.08 -14.70 0.13
CA ILE A 50 -40.21 -14.53 -1.03
C ILE A 50 -38.84 -15.18 -0.80
N VAL A 51 -38.36 -15.21 0.45
CA VAL A 51 -37.02 -15.73 0.78
C VAL A 51 -36.82 -17.19 0.32
N PRO A 52 -37.73 -18.14 0.59
CA PRO A 52 -37.61 -19.52 0.08
C PRO A 52 -37.55 -19.59 -1.45
N LYS A 53 -38.21 -18.67 -2.16
CA LYS A 53 -38.22 -18.63 -3.63
C LYS A 53 -36.90 -18.12 -4.18
N CYS A 54 -36.34 -17.07 -3.58
CA CYS A 54 -35.00 -16.60 -3.92
C CYS A 54 -33.94 -17.69 -3.69
N ILE A 55 -34.08 -18.50 -2.62
CA ILE A 55 -33.21 -19.67 -2.39
C ILE A 55 -33.36 -20.68 -3.54
N SER A 56 -34.58 -20.99 -3.99
CA SER A 56 -34.82 -21.89 -5.14
C SER A 56 -34.19 -21.34 -6.42
N ILE A 57 -34.41 -20.06 -6.72
CA ILE A 57 -33.84 -19.39 -7.90
C ILE A 57 -32.31 -19.46 -7.87
N ASN A 58 -31.68 -19.23 -6.72
CA ASN A 58 -30.23 -19.35 -6.59
C ASN A 58 -29.76 -20.78 -6.93
N GLU A 59 -30.45 -21.80 -6.44
CA GLU A 59 -30.12 -23.20 -6.74
C GLU A 59 -30.29 -23.53 -8.22
N GLU A 60 -31.40 -23.11 -8.83
CA GLU A 60 -31.68 -23.29 -10.26
C GLU A 60 -30.62 -22.62 -11.15
N GLU A 61 -30.23 -21.39 -10.84
CA GLU A 61 -29.15 -20.69 -11.56
C GLU A 61 -27.79 -21.38 -11.37
N MET A 62 -27.49 -21.88 -10.17
CA MET A 62 -26.27 -22.69 -9.96
C MET A 62 -26.31 -23.98 -10.77
N LEU A 63 -27.44 -24.67 -10.86
CA LEU A 63 -27.57 -25.88 -11.68
C LEU A 63 -27.37 -25.57 -13.18
N LYS A 64 -27.89 -24.44 -13.68
CA LYS A 64 -27.64 -23.97 -15.07
C LYS A 64 -26.15 -23.76 -15.34
N SER A 65 -25.37 -23.36 -14.34
CA SER A 65 -23.92 -23.24 -14.48
C SER A 65 -23.19 -24.57 -14.63
N GLY A 66 -23.86 -25.72 -14.41
CA GLY A 66 -23.22 -27.03 -14.26
C GLY A 66 -22.76 -27.35 -12.84
N SER A 67 -23.04 -26.42 -11.92
CA SER A 67 -22.97 -26.52 -10.48
C SER A 67 -23.80 -27.64 -9.87
N LEU A 68 -23.35 -28.89 -9.66
CA LEU A 68 -24.21 -29.90 -8.97
C LEU A 68 -24.02 -29.89 -7.45
N TYR A 69 -22.80 -29.68 -6.97
CA TYR A 69 -22.50 -29.65 -5.55
C TYR A 69 -21.51 -28.53 -5.20
N VAL A 70 -21.48 -28.21 -3.90
CA VAL A 70 -20.54 -27.22 -3.36
C VAL A 70 -19.11 -27.69 -3.59
N GLY A 71 -18.26 -26.80 -4.08
CA GLY A 71 -16.91 -27.17 -4.50
C GLY A 71 -16.76 -27.32 -6.00
N GLN A 72 -17.85 -27.43 -6.78
CA GLN A 72 -17.79 -27.42 -8.24
C GLN A 72 -18.05 -26.02 -8.80
N CYS A 73 -17.20 -25.60 -9.73
CA CYS A 73 -17.35 -24.34 -10.44
C CYS A 73 -16.92 -24.51 -11.89
N SER A 74 -17.88 -24.45 -12.81
CA SER A 74 -17.60 -24.44 -14.24
C SER A 74 -16.67 -23.27 -14.62
N THR A 75 -15.78 -23.51 -15.59
CA THR A 75 -14.95 -22.43 -16.16
C THR A 75 -15.86 -21.32 -16.74
N LEU A 76 -15.37 -20.08 -16.87
CA LEU A 76 -16.20 -19.01 -17.44
C LEU A 76 -16.66 -19.35 -18.88
N VAL A 77 -15.79 -20.02 -19.63
CA VAL A 77 -16.08 -20.53 -20.98
C VAL A 77 -17.19 -21.59 -20.93
N GLU A 78 -17.11 -22.52 -19.97
CA GLU A 78 -18.10 -23.57 -19.84
C GLU A 78 -19.44 -23.08 -19.29
N LEU A 79 -19.42 -22.14 -18.34
CA LEU A 79 -20.59 -21.39 -17.92
C LEU A 79 -21.27 -20.75 -19.13
N ALA A 80 -20.50 -20.04 -19.96
CA ALA A 80 -21.06 -19.39 -21.14
C ALA A 80 -21.65 -20.38 -22.15
N LYS A 81 -20.95 -21.49 -22.43
CA LYS A 81 -21.46 -22.57 -23.29
C LYS A 81 -22.76 -23.15 -22.75
N ARG A 82 -22.87 -23.37 -21.44
CA ARG A 82 -24.10 -23.91 -20.83
C ARG A 82 -25.25 -22.91 -20.84
N LEU A 83 -24.94 -21.62 -20.72
CA LEU A 83 -25.93 -20.54 -20.80
C LEU A 83 -26.35 -20.19 -22.24
N SER A 84 -25.69 -20.74 -23.28
CA SER A 84 -26.01 -20.46 -24.68
C SER A 84 -26.02 -21.74 -25.52
N PHE A 85 -27.20 -22.14 -25.99
CA PHE A 85 -27.42 -23.40 -26.70
C PHE A 85 -26.70 -23.52 -28.07
N ASN A 86 -26.13 -22.44 -28.61
CA ASN A 86 -25.41 -22.42 -29.89
C ASN A 86 -24.05 -21.73 -29.70
N TYR A 87 -22.97 -22.48 -29.55
CA TYR A 87 -21.62 -21.93 -29.36
C TYR A 87 -20.59 -22.57 -30.29
N ASP A 88 -20.59 -22.15 -31.55
CA ASP A 88 -19.57 -22.55 -32.53
C ASP A 88 -18.52 -21.46 -32.81
N ASP A 89 -18.63 -20.25 -32.23
CA ASP A 89 -17.75 -19.12 -32.55
C ASP A 89 -16.76 -18.75 -31.43
N VAL A 90 -15.54 -18.41 -31.85
CA VAL A 90 -14.41 -17.95 -31.02
C VAL A 90 -14.60 -16.49 -30.54
N MET A 91 -15.58 -15.76 -31.08
CA MET A 91 -15.88 -14.35 -30.77
C MET A 91 -17.06 -14.22 -29.79
N LEU A 92 -16.96 -13.30 -28.81
CA LEU A 92 -18.03 -13.00 -27.85
C LEU A 92 -19.21 -12.31 -28.55
N SER A 93 -20.30 -13.04 -28.82
CA SER A 93 -21.50 -12.47 -29.44
C SER A 93 -22.30 -11.56 -28.49
N GLY A 94 -23.19 -10.72 -29.03
CA GLY A 94 -24.12 -9.91 -28.21
C GLY A 94 -25.05 -10.77 -27.34
N MET A 95 -25.40 -11.97 -27.80
CA MET A 95 -26.21 -12.94 -27.03
C MET A 95 -25.41 -13.56 -25.87
N TYR A 96 -24.13 -13.86 -26.08
CA TYR A 96 -23.22 -14.30 -25.01
C TYR A 96 -23.20 -13.29 -23.85
N SER A 97 -23.04 -12.00 -24.18
CA SER A 97 -22.97 -10.94 -23.17
C SER A 97 -24.30 -10.78 -22.43
N SER A 98 -25.43 -10.93 -23.13
CA SER A 98 -26.75 -10.85 -22.51
C SER A 98 -27.03 -12.00 -21.55
N ASN A 99 -26.72 -13.25 -21.92
CA ASN A 99 -27.06 -14.41 -21.07
C ASN A 99 -26.21 -14.45 -19.79
N LEU A 100 -24.93 -14.10 -19.89
CA LEU A 100 -24.08 -13.92 -18.72
C LEU A 100 -24.55 -12.75 -17.85
N ALA A 101 -25.00 -11.65 -18.45
CA ALA A 101 -25.56 -10.52 -17.72
C ALA A 101 -26.87 -10.89 -17.00
N ASP A 102 -27.73 -11.70 -17.63
CA ASP A 102 -28.98 -12.19 -17.04
C ASP A 102 -28.72 -13.15 -15.88
N TYR A 103 -27.80 -14.11 -16.04
CA TYR A 103 -27.32 -14.98 -14.96
C TYR A 103 -26.76 -14.16 -13.78
N HIS A 104 -25.84 -13.24 -14.07
CA HIS A 104 -25.24 -12.36 -13.07
C HIS A 104 -26.30 -11.54 -12.33
N THR A 105 -27.21 -10.91 -13.05
CA THR A 105 -28.21 -10.00 -12.47
C THR A 105 -29.25 -10.77 -11.65
N THR A 106 -29.65 -11.96 -12.09
CA THR A 106 -30.63 -12.80 -11.36
C THR A 106 -30.07 -13.21 -10.00
N LEU A 107 -28.86 -13.77 -9.97
CA LEU A 107 -28.19 -14.13 -8.71
C LEU A 107 -27.95 -12.92 -7.82
N ARG A 108 -27.49 -11.81 -8.42
CA ARG A 108 -27.27 -10.55 -7.72
C ARG A 108 -28.54 -10.11 -6.98
N ASN A 109 -29.64 -9.94 -7.70
CA ASN A 109 -30.88 -9.41 -7.13
C ASN A 109 -31.52 -10.39 -6.14
N SER A 110 -31.45 -11.69 -6.42
CA SER A 110 -31.97 -12.72 -5.52
C SER A 110 -31.23 -12.71 -4.18
N CYS A 111 -29.90 -12.67 -4.20
CA CYS A 111 -29.07 -12.58 -2.99
C CYS A 111 -29.28 -11.27 -2.22
N GLU A 112 -29.46 -10.15 -2.93
CA GLU A 112 -29.78 -8.85 -2.34
C GLU A 112 -31.12 -8.89 -1.59
N ILE A 113 -32.16 -9.44 -2.20
CA ILE A 113 -33.48 -9.62 -1.57
C ILE A 113 -33.39 -10.53 -0.35
N ILE A 114 -32.68 -11.66 -0.44
CA ILE A 114 -32.46 -12.57 0.71
C ILE A 114 -31.80 -11.79 1.85
N SER A 115 -30.71 -11.09 1.57
CA SER A 115 -29.98 -10.32 2.59
C SER A 115 -30.85 -9.24 3.22
N PHE A 116 -31.57 -8.47 2.40
CA PHE A 116 -32.43 -7.39 2.87
C PHE A 116 -33.56 -7.92 3.76
N LEU A 117 -34.30 -8.92 3.30
CA LEU A 117 -35.43 -9.48 4.06
C LEU A 117 -34.98 -10.21 5.33
N CYS A 118 -33.83 -10.87 5.31
CA CYS A 118 -33.28 -11.48 6.53
C CYS A 118 -32.86 -10.45 7.58
N CYS A 119 -32.35 -9.29 7.16
CA CYS A 119 -31.86 -8.25 8.08
C CYS A 119 -32.96 -7.27 8.53
N SER A 120 -33.98 -7.05 7.70
CA SER A 120 -35.06 -6.09 7.95
C SER A 120 -36.37 -6.75 8.40
N GLY A 121 -36.55 -8.04 8.10
CA GLY A 121 -37.72 -8.83 8.48
C GLY A 121 -37.52 -9.61 9.79
N ASN A 122 -38.63 -9.93 10.47
CA ASN A 122 -38.61 -10.90 11.57
C ASN A 122 -38.60 -12.33 11.00
N VAL A 123 -37.50 -12.71 10.34
CA VAL A 123 -37.33 -14.05 9.78
C VAL A 123 -37.08 -15.07 10.89
N GLU A 124 -37.72 -16.23 10.77
CA GLU A 124 -37.49 -17.37 11.66
C GLU A 124 -36.03 -17.86 11.55
N GLU A 125 -35.47 -18.34 12.67
CA GLU A 125 -34.06 -18.73 12.72
C GLU A 125 -33.70 -19.83 11.70
N ASN A 126 -34.60 -20.78 11.46
CA ASN A 126 -34.38 -21.84 10.48
C ASN A 126 -34.30 -21.31 9.04
N LEU A 127 -35.15 -20.34 8.69
CA LEU A 127 -35.12 -19.72 7.37
C LEU A 127 -33.87 -18.83 7.23
N LEU A 128 -33.48 -18.11 8.30
CA LEU A 128 -32.23 -17.35 8.33
C LEU A 128 -31.00 -18.23 8.07
N LYS A 129 -30.93 -19.41 8.71
CA LYS A 129 -29.85 -20.39 8.47
C LYS A 129 -29.80 -20.84 7.01
N ARG A 130 -30.94 -21.22 6.43
CA ARG A 130 -31.05 -21.63 5.02
C ARG A 130 -30.68 -20.51 4.05
N SER A 131 -31.11 -19.28 4.34
CA SER A 131 -30.74 -18.09 3.56
C SER A 131 -29.25 -17.85 3.58
N TYR A 132 -28.64 -17.95 4.76
CA TYR A 132 -27.20 -17.74 4.92
C TYR A 132 -26.38 -18.82 4.22
N GLU A 133 -26.82 -20.09 4.30
CA GLU A 133 -26.24 -21.20 3.54
C GLU A 133 -26.43 -21.03 2.03
N SER A 134 -27.56 -20.49 1.57
CA SER A 134 -27.77 -20.17 0.14
C SER A 134 -26.75 -19.13 -0.37
N LEU A 135 -26.52 -18.04 0.37
CA LEU A 135 -25.50 -17.04 0.01
C LEU A 135 -24.10 -17.66 -0.04
N TRP A 136 -23.76 -18.49 0.95
CA TRP A 136 -22.49 -19.23 0.97
C TRP A 136 -22.36 -20.19 -0.22
N ASN A 137 -23.42 -20.92 -0.57
CA ASN A 137 -23.45 -21.82 -1.71
C ASN A 137 -23.18 -21.07 -3.02
N VAL A 138 -23.81 -19.92 -3.24
CA VAL A 138 -23.56 -19.09 -4.42
C VAL A 138 -22.10 -18.65 -4.48
N LEU A 139 -21.50 -18.24 -3.34
CA LEU A 139 -20.07 -17.89 -3.29
C LEU A 139 -19.17 -19.10 -3.63
N MET A 140 -19.47 -20.27 -3.07
CA MET A 140 -18.65 -21.47 -3.27
C MET A 140 -18.82 -22.11 -4.65
N ARG A 141 -19.87 -21.78 -5.41
CA ARG A 141 -20.21 -22.40 -6.70
C ARG A 141 -20.12 -21.45 -7.90
N SER A 142 -20.08 -20.14 -7.67
CA SER A 142 -19.97 -19.17 -8.76
C SER A 142 -18.52 -18.89 -9.17
N ARG A 143 -18.26 -18.89 -10.48
CA ARG A 143 -16.97 -18.43 -11.03
C ARG A 143 -17.00 -16.99 -11.52
N HIS A 144 -18.17 -16.35 -11.61
CA HIS A 144 -18.32 -14.99 -12.12
C HIS A 144 -17.91 -13.96 -11.06
N ARG A 145 -16.86 -13.16 -11.33
CA ARG A 145 -16.29 -12.21 -10.36
C ARG A 145 -17.34 -11.22 -9.83
N GLY A 146 -18.15 -10.61 -10.71
CA GLY A 146 -19.18 -9.66 -10.30
C GLY A 146 -20.26 -10.27 -9.39
N VAL A 147 -20.52 -11.58 -9.50
CA VAL A 147 -21.44 -12.27 -8.58
C VAL A 147 -20.77 -12.42 -7.23
N ILE A 148 -19.52 -12.90 -7.19
CA ILE A 148 -18.77 -13.06 -5.94
C ILE A 148 -18.63 -11.73 -5.20
N ASP A 149 -18.23 -10.67 -5.91
CA ASP A 149 -18.02 -9.35 -5.33
C ASP A 149 -19.33 -8.82 -4.70
N HIS A 150 -20.47 -8.93 -5.38
CA HIS A 150 -21.74 -8.46 -4.80
C HIS A 150 -22.30 -9.37 -3.71
N VAL A 151 -22.31 -10.69 -3.92
CA VAL A 151 -22.82 -11.64 -2.93
C VAL A 151 -21.97 -11.63 -1.65
N SER A 152 -20.70 -11.22 -1.74
CA SER A 152 -19.86 -11.00 -0.56
C SER A 152 -20.43 -9.95 0.40
N GLU A 153 -21.03 -8.88 -0.13
CA GLU A 153 -21.65 -7.81 0.66
C GLU A 153 -22.95 -8.28 1.30
N CYS A 154 -23.76 -9.05 0.55
CA CYS A 154 -24.95 -9.73 1.09
C CYS A 154 -24.57 -10.69 2.23
N PHE A 155 -23.55 -11.52 2.01
CA PHE A 155 -23.06 -12.48 2.99
C PHE A 155 -22.55 -11.78 4.26
N LEU A 156 -21.80 -10.68 4.10
CA LEU A 156 -21.32 -9.86 5.22
C LEU A 156 -22.47 -9.26 6.03
N ARG A 157 -23.48 -8.68 5.38
CA ARG A 157 -24.64 -8.09 6.06
C ARG A 157 -25.41 -9.13 6.89
N VAL A 158 -25.66 -10.31 6.32
CA VAL A 158 -26.33 -11.41 7.05
C VAL A 158 -25.46 -11.92 8.19
N THR A 159 -24.14 -12.00 8.02
CA THR A 159 -23.19 -12.36 9.09
C THR A 159 -23.29 -11.38 10.25
N ASP A 160 -23.22 -10.08 9.96
CA ASP A 160 -23.29 -9.01 10.97
C ASP A 160 -24.63 -9.04 11.70
N PHE A 161 -25.73 -9.22 10.97
CA PHE A 161 -27.06 -9.36 11.57
C PHE A 161 -27.16 -10.55 12.52
N CYS A 162 -26.70 -11.74 12.12
CA CYS A 162 -26.73 -12.95 12.95
C CYS A 162 -25.98 -12.73 14.28
N LEU A 163 -24.80 -12.11 14.21
CA LEU A 163 -23.95 -11.88 15.38
C LEU A 163 -24.50 -10.78 16.29
N ILE A 164 -24.94 -9.65 15.72
CA ILE A 164 -25.47 -8.50 16.50
C ILE A 164 -26.79 -8.87 17.17
N GLN A 165 -27.71 -9.52 16.44
CA GLN A 165 -29.02 -9.92 16.96
C GLN A 165 -28.99 -11.22 17.77
N LYS A 166 -27.81 -11.84 17.91
CA LYS A 166 -27.60 -13.12 18.60
C LYS A 166 -28.52 -14.24 18.09
N LYS A 167 -28.80 -14.26 16.78
CA LYS A 167 -29.61 -15.29 16.10
C LYS A 167 -28.70 -16.16 15.24
N ALA A 168 -28.86 -17.48 15.31
CA ALA A 168 -28.05 -18.44 14.55
C ALA A 168 -26.52 -18.23 14.71
N VAL A 169 -26.07 -17.85 15.92
CA VAL A 169 -24.67 -17.44 16.19
C VAL A 169 -23.64 -18.52 15.89
N GLU A 170 -24.03 -19.80 15.97
CA GLU A 170 -23.15 -20.93 15.63
C GLU A 170 -22.96 -21.10 14.11
N HIS A 171 -23.87 -20.57 13.29
CA HIS A 171 -23.85 -20.81 11.85
C HIS A 171 -22.63 -20.20 11.13
N PRO A 172 -22.20 -18.96 11.42
CA PRO A 172 -20.93 -18.43 10.93
C PRO A 172 -19.74 -19.36 11.18
N LYS A 173 -19.65 -19.96 12.38
CA LYS A 173 -18.58 -20.91 12.73
C LYS A 173 -18.67 -22.20 11.93
N ILE A 174 -19.88 -22.75 11.76
CA ILE A 174 -20.13 -23.94 10.93
C ILE A 174 -19.70 -23.68 9.48
N LEU A 175 -20.05 -22.53 8.91
CA LEU A 175 -19.69 -22.18 7.54
C LEU A 175 -18.19 -21.96 7.38
N LEU A 176 -17.51 -21.39 8.39
CA LEU A 176 -16.05 -21.26 8.39
C LEU A 176 -15.38 -22.64 8.32
N GLU A 177 -15.82 -23.60 9.15
CA GLU A 177 -15.26 -24.95 9.17
C GLU A 177 -15.60 -25.73 7.88
N LYS A 178 -16.81 -25.60 7.35
CA LYS A 178 -17.16 -26.14 6.02
C LYS A 178 -16.24 -25.59 4.92
N THR A 179 -15.97 -24.28 4.95
CA THR A 179 -15.08 -23.62 3.99
C THR A 179 -13.64 -24.13 4.13
N LYS A 180 -13.11 -24.23 5.34
CA LYS A 180 -11.77 -24.80 5.62
C LYS A 180 -11.63 -26.23 5.11
N LYS A 181 -12.68 -27.05 5.24
CA LYS A 181 -12.71 -28.42 4.70
C LYS A 181 -12.61 -28.40 3.18
N LEU A 182 -13.42 -27.59 2.50
CA LEU A 182 -13.37 -27.44 1.03
C LEU A 182 -11.99 -26.97 0.53
N VAL A 183 -11.31 -26.06 1.25
CA VAL A 183 -9.96 -25.61 0.90
C VAL A 183 -8.99 -26.78 0.80
N SER A 184 -9.11 -27.78 1.67
CA SER A 184 -8.23 -28.96 1.69
C SER A 184 -8.58 -30.03 0.64
N MET A 185 -9.72 -29.90 -0.06
CA MET A 185 -10.16 -30.87 -1.07
C MET A 185 -9.48 -30.60 -2.42
N GLU A 186 -8.87 -31.64 -2.99
CA GLU A 186 -8.10 -31.55 -4.24
C GLU A 186 -8.98 -31.38 -5.48
N GLU A 187 -10.16 -32.01 -5.48
CA GLU A 187 -11.17 -31.94 -6.55
C GLU A 187 -12.01 -30.66 -6.49
N CYS A 188 -11.81 -29.82 -5.47
CA CYS A 188 -12.54 -28.57 -5.35
C CYS A 188 -12.09 -27.59 -6.45
N GLU A 189 -13.05 -27.04 -7.18
CA GLU A 189 -12.87 -26.07 -8.27
C GLU A 189 -13.35 -24.66 -7.89
N THR A 190 -13.87 -24.48 -6.67
CA THR A 190 -14.23 -23.19 -6.10
C THR A 190 -13.12 -22.17 -6.30
N ARG A 191 -13.51 -20.98 -6.76
CA ARG A 191 -12.60 -19.89 -7.06
C ARG A 191 -11.91 -19.37 -5.79
N ASP A 192 -10.59 -19.21 -5.83
CA ASP A 192 -9.78 -18.73 -4.69
C ASP A 192 -10.28 -17.40 -4.11
N LEU A 193 -10.81 -16.51 -4.96
CA LEU A 193 -11.42 -15.25 -4.52
C LEU A 193 -12.58 -15.49 -3.54
N ALA A 194 -13.46 -16.46 -3.81
CA ALA A 194 -14.58 -16.78 -2.94
C ALA A 194 -14.10 -17.34 -1.59
N PHE A 195 -13.09 -18.21 -1.61
CA PHE A 195 -12.45 -18.69 -0.38
C PHE A 195 -11.90 -17.53 0.46
N SER A 196 -11.11 -16.63 -0.16
CA SER A 196 -10.54 -15.47 0.52
C SER A 196 -11.61 -14.58 1.13
N VAL A 197 -12.70 -14.29 0.41
CA VAL A 197 -13.82 -13.48 0.88
C VAL A 197 -14.47 -14.10 2.12
N VAL A 198 -14.89 -15.36 2.04
CA VAL A 198 -15.62 -16.02 3.13
C VAL A 198 -14.74 -16.20 4.35
N ILE A 199 -13.48 -16.63 4.16
CA ILE A 199 -12.54 -16.81 5.27
C ILE A 199 -12.25 -15.48 5.95
N ASN A 200 -11.96 -14.41 5.21
CA ASN A 200 -11.70 -13.11 5.82
C ASN A 200 -12.91 -12.57 6.58
N CYS A 201 -14.10 -12.63 5.97
CA CYS A 201 -15.34 -12.17 6.60
C CYS A 201 -15.59 -12.90 7.93
N LEU A 202 -15.59 -14.23 7.91
CA LEU A 202 -15.91 -15.03 9.08
C LEU A 202 -14.79 -14.99 10.14
N ALA A 203 -13.53 -15.08 9.73
CA ALA A 203 -12.40 -15.04 10.66
C ALA A 203 -12.29 -13.67 11.36
N GLU A 204 -12.60 -12.57 10.66
CA GLU A 204 -12.68 -11.24 11.27
C GLU A 204 -13.81 -11.17 12.29
N ARG A 205 -15.03 -11.52 11.88
CA ARG A 205 -16.22 -11.35 12.72
C ARG A 205 -16.27 -12.27 13.93
N LEU A 206 -15.65 -13.44 13.82
CA LEU A 206 -15.53 -14.39 14.93
C LEU A 206 -14.26 -14.18 15.75
N SER A 207 -13.39 -13.22 15.39
CA SER A 207 -12.07 -13.03 16.02
C SER A 207 -11.20 -14.31 15.96
N LEU A 208 -11.28 -15.04 14.85
CA LEU A 208 -10.58 -16.31 14.61
C LEU A 208 -9.48 -16.21 13.55
N PHE A 209 -8.96 -15.01 13.27
CA PHE A 209 -7.88 -14.83 12.28
C PHE A 209 -6.66 -15.68 12.61
N GLN A 210 -6.14 -15.60 13.82
CA GLN A 210 -4.94 -16.34 14.25
C GLN A 210 -5.08 -17.86 14.07
N PRO A 211 -6.07 -18.56 14.66
CA PRO A 211 -6.21 -20.01 14.50
C PRO A 211 -6.55 -20.41 13.05
N THR A 212 -7.28 -19.56 12.32
CA THR A 212 -7.56 -19.82 10.90
C THR A 212 -6.29 -19.71 10.07
N PHE A 213 -5.44 -18.73 10.34
CA PHE A 213 -4.17 -18.53 9.66
C PHE A 213 -3.19 -19.68 9.95
N GLU A 214 -3.10 -20.14 11.20
CA GLU A 214 -2.30 -21.32 11.58
C GLU A 214 -2.74 -22.59 10.84
N TYR A 215 -4.05 -22.81 10.71
CA TYR A 215 -4.58 -23.91 9.90
C TYR A 215 -4.21 -23.77 8.42
N MET A 216 -4.23 -22.56 7.85
CA MET A 216 -3.77 -22.32 6.48
C MET A 216 -2.27 -22.63 6.33
N LEU A 217 -1.43 -22.23 7.29
CA LEU A 217 0.00 -22.58 7.27
C LEU A 217 0.22 -24.09 7.37
N PHE A 218 -0.58 -24.79 8.18
CA PHE A 218 -0.57 -26.25 8.26
C PHE A 218 -0.92 -26.89 6.91
N LEU A 219 -1.96 -26.41 6.22
CA LEU A 219 -2.32 -26.90 4.89
C LEU A 219 -1.27 -26.56 3.84
N LEU A 220 -0.62 -25.41 3.92
CA LEU A 220 0.47 -25.04 3.00
C LEU A 220 1.64 -26.01 3.10
N LYS A 221 1.97 -26.44 4.31
CA LYS A 221 3.08 -27.35 4.58
C LYS A 221 2.79 -28.79 4.15
N ASN A 222 1.56 -29.26 4.34
CA ASN A 222 1.21 -30.69 4.21
C ASN A 222 0.28 -31.01 3.03
N GLY A 223 -0.24 -29.99 2.35
CA GLY A 223 -1.23 -30.16 1.28
C GLY A 223 -0.63 -30.49 -0.09
N SER A 224 -1.50 -30.86 -1.02
CA SER A 224 -1.13 -31.03 -2.44
C SER A 224 -0.77 -29.69 -3.10
N PHE A 225 -0.15 -29.73 -4.28
CA PHE A 225 0.18 -28.54 -5.05
C PHE A 225 -1.02 -27.62 -5.32
N ARG A 226 -2.19 -28.19 -5.64
CA ARG A 226 -3.44 -27.42 -5.84
C ARG A 226 -3.91 -26.75 -4.54
N THR A 227 -3.81 -27.48 -3.43
CA THR A 227 -4.14 -26.96 -2.09
C THR A 227 -3.20 -25.79 -1.74
N ALA A 228 -1.90 -25.95 -1.98
CA ALA A 228 -0.90 -24.91 -1.72
C ALA A 228 -1.19 -23.63 -2.53
N GLU A 229 -1.54 -23.74 -3.82
CA GLU A 229 -1.87 -22.56 -4.64
C GLU A 229 -3.04 -21.75 -4.05
N ARG A 230 -4.13 -22.44 -3.70
CA ARG A 230 -5.32 -21.85 -3.09
C ARG A 230 -5.01 -21.23 -1.72
N VAL A 231 -4.29 -21.96 -0.88
CA VAL A 231 -3.91 -21.53 0.48
C VAL A 231 -3.03 -20.29 0.42
N LEU A 232 -2.11 -20.19 -0.53
CA LEU A 232 -1.31 -18.99 -0.75
C LEU A 232 -2.20 -17.77 -1.06
N HIS A 233 -3.21 -17.92 -1.93
CA HIS A 233 -4.14 -16.82 -2.21
C HIS A 233 -4.90 -16.36 -0.95
N ILE A 234 -5.33 -17.31 -0.11
CA ILE A 234 -6.00 -17.02 1.17
C ILE A 234 -5.04 -16.30 2.13
N ILE A 235 -3.83 -16.82 2.32
CA ILE A 235 -2.79 -16.22 3.18
C ILE A 235 -2.48 -14.80 2.72
N GLN A 236 -2.26 -14.59 1.41
CA GLN A 236 -2.03 -13.27 0.83
C GLN A 236 -3.17 -12.32 1.20
N SER A 237 -4.43 -12.77 1.04
CA SER A 237 -5.60 -11.94 1.33
C SER A 237 -5.70 -11.58 2.82
N ILE A 238 -5.44 -12.53 3.72
CA ILE A 238 -5.40 -12.27 5.17
C ILE A 238 -4.28 -11.26 5.49
N LEU A 239 -3.09 -11.43 4.91
CA LEU A 239 -1.96 -10.51 5.12
C LEU A 239 -2.26 -9.10 4.58
N CYS A 240 -3.02 -8.97 3.49
CA CYS A 240 -3.42 -7.66 2.96
C CYS A 240 -4.56 -7.00 3.73
N CYS A 241 -5.30 -7.74 4.58
CA CYS A 241 -6.38 -7.18 5.38
C CYS A 241 -5.83 -6.36 6.56
N ALA A 242 -6.09 -5.06 6.62
CA ALA A 242 -5.57 -4.18 7.68
C ALA A 242 -6.02 -4.57 9.11
N ARG A 243 -7.18 -5.24 9.22
CA ARG A 243 -7.79 -5.65 10.50
C ARG A 243 -7.30 -6.99 11.02
N SER A 244 -6.58 -7.78 10.22
CA SER A 244 -6.02 -9.04 10.69
C SER A 244 -4.82 -8.77 11.59
N ASP A 245 -4.74 -9.45 12.73
CA ASP A 245 -3.51 -9.55 13.50
C ASP A 245 -3.06 -11.01 13.47
N VAL A 246 -2.02 -11.27 12.69
CA VAL A 246 -1.35 -12.56 12.56
C VAL A 246 0.16 -12.41 12.77
N SER A 247 0.56 -11.36 13.48
CA SER A 247 1.97 -10.96 13.67
C SER A 247 2.82 -12.06 14.33
N ALA A 248 2.22 -12.84 15.23
CA ALA A 248 2.85 -13.99 15.86
C ALA A 248 3.32 -15.06 14.86
N ASN A 249 2.71 -15.13 13.66
CA ASN A 249 3.04 -16.10 12.62
C ASN A 249 3.97 -15.56 11.53
N TYR A 250 4.42 -14.30 11.58
CA TYR A 250 5.23 -13.72 10.48
C TYR A 250 6.52 -14.48 10.23
N TRP A 251 7.22 -14.92 11.28
CA TRP A 251 8.44 -15.72 11.14
C TRP A 251 8.18 -17.10 10.49
N ASN A 252 7.16 -17.82 10.97
CA ASN A 252 6.78 -19.12 10.41
C ASN A 252 6.34 -18.98 8.95
N THR A 253 5.57 -17.94 8.65
CA THR A 253 5.14 -17.62 7.28
C THR A 253 6.34 -17.33 6.38
N PHE A 254 7.30 -16.53 6.86
CA PHE A 254 8.52 -16.21 6.13
C PHE A 254 9.28 -17.48 5.76
N CYS A 255 9.54 -18.37 6.72
CA CYS A 255 10.26 -19.62 6.48
C CYS A 255 9.52 -20.53 5.50
N LEU A 256 8.22 -20.74 5.70
CA LEU A 256 7.40 -21.56 4.81
C LEU A 256 7.36 -21.01 3.38
N LEU A 257 7.32 -19.70 3.19
CA LEU A 257 7.36 -19.10 1.86
C LEU A 257 8.70 -19.31 1.16
N LEU A 258 9.82 -19.31 1.89
CA LEU A 258 11.12 -19.67 1.33
C LEU A 258 11.15 -21.15 0.90
N ASP A 259 10.64 -22.05 1.74
CA ASP A 259 10.56 -23.49 1.43
C ASP A 259 9.67 -23.77 0.21
N VAL A 260 8.50 -23.15 0.16
CA VAL A 260 7.57 -23.25 -0.96
C VAL A 260 8.17 -22.66 -2.22
N PHE A 261 8.92 -21.56 -2.13
CA PHE A 261 9.59 -20.96 -3.28
C PHE A 261 10.72 -21.85 -3.84
N ARG A 262 11.33 -22.71 -3.02
CA ARG A 262 12.31 -23.71 -3.48
C ARG A 262 11.67 -24.87 -4.25
N SER A 263 10.35 -25.05 -4.16
CA SER A 263 9.65 -26.12 -4.89
C SER A 263 9.73 -25.93 -6.41
N GLU A 264 9.68 -27.03 -7.17
CA GLU A 264 9.84 -26.97 -8.63
C GLU A 264 8.61 -26.44 -9.38
N ALA A 265 7.46 -26.34 -8.71
CA ALA A 265 6.20 -26.04 -9.39
C ALA A 265 5.99 -24.53 -9.58
N TRP A 266 6.08 -24.06 -10.83
CA TRP A 266 6.17 -22.63 -11.17
C TRP A 266 4.95 -21.80 -10.73
N MET A 267 3.73 -22.34 -10.76
CA MET A 267 2.52 -21.58 -10.36
C MET A 267 2.54 -21.29 -8.86
N VAL A 268 2.91 -22.29 -8.04
CA VAL A 268 3.05 -22.13 -6.59
C VAL A 268 4.20 -21.18 -6.26
N ARG A 269 5.32 -21.23 -6.97
CA ARG A 269 6.41 -20.24 -6.83
C ARG A 269 5.93 -18.81 -7.11
N GLY A 270 5.16 -18.61 -8.18
CA GLY A 270 4.58 -17.31 -8.52
C GLY A 270 3.65 -16.78 -7.42
N ARG A 271 2.77 -17.63 -6.89
CA ARG A 271 1.88 -17.27 -5.77
C ARG A 271 2.65 -16.99 -4.48
N ALA A 272 3.70 -17.76 -4.19
CA ALA A 272 4.56 -17.55 -3.04
C ALA A 272 5.25 -16.18 -3.09
N CYS A 273 5.67 -15.70 -4.27
CA CYS A 273 6.19 -14.33 -4.44
C CYS A 273 5.17 -13.27 -4.05
N HIS A 274 3.91 -13.41 -4.46
CA HIS A 274 2.86 -12.45 -4.11
C HIS A 274 2.57 -12.45 -2.61
N CYS A 275 2.51 -13.63 -1.99
CA CYS A 275 2.41 -13.77 -0.53
C CYS A 275 3.59 -13.15 0.20
N PHE A 276 4.80 -13.40 -0.29
CA PHE A 276 6.02 -12.84 0.26
C PHE A 276 5.99 -11.31 0.20
N SER A 277 5.56 -10.74 -0.92
CA SER A 277 5.38 -9.29 -1.04
C SER A 277 4.37 -8.75 -0.02
N ALA A 278 3.24 -9.43 0.19
CA ALA A 278 2.25 -9.03 1.18
C ALA A 278 2.82 -9.09 2.62
N LEU A 279 3.56 -10.14 2.95
CA LEU A 279 4.25 -10.29 4.23
C LEU A 279 5.29 -9.17 4.44
N VAL A 280 6.10 -8.86 3.43
CA VAL A 280 7.07 -7.76 3.48
C VAL A 280 6.36 -6.43 3.71
N CYS A 281 5.26 -6.14 3.01
CA CYS A 281 4.47 -4.93 3.25
C CYS A 281 3.91 -4.87 4.68
N ARG A 282 3.56 -6.00 5.30
CA ARG A 282 3.16 -6.03 6.72
C ARG A 282 4.31 -5.78 7.69
N LEU A 283 5.50 -6.29 7.38
CA LEU A 283 6.69 -6.17 8.20
C LEU A 283 7.30 -4.76 8.18
N VAL A 284 7.33 -4.14 7.00
CA VAL A 284 8.07 -2.89 6.77
C VAL A 284 7.28 -1.80 6.07
N GLY A 285 5.99 -1.98 5.74
CA GLY A 285 5.14 -0.99 5.07
C GLY A 285 5.48 -0.71 3.60
N GLU A 286 4.78 0.24 2.99
CA GLU A 286 4.97 0.67 1.59
C GLU A 286 6.03 1.79 1.43
N TYR A 287 7.06 1.80 2.28
CA TYR A 287 8.06 2.87 2.26
C TYR A 287 8.93 2.77 1.00
N THR A 288 8.86 3.81 0.17
CA THR A 288 9.61 3.91 -1.10
C THR A 288 11.10 4.16 -0.91
N ASN A 289 11.49 4.75 0.24
CA ASN A 289 12.87 5.11 0.55
C ASN A 289 13.55 4.16 1.56
N GLY A 290 13.00 2.96 1.76
CA GLY A 290 13.52 1.99 2.72
C GLY A 290 13.02 2.22 4.15
N TYR A 291 12.76 1.13 4.87
CA TYR A 291 12.30 1.13 6.25
C TYR A 291 13.48 1.14 7.23
N PRO A 292 13.51 2.02 8.24
CA PRO A 292 14.66 2.10 9.14
C PRO A 292 14.90 0.80 9.93
N LEU A 293 16.09 0.23 9.81
CA LEU A 293 16.44 -1.06 10.41
C LEU A 293 16.30 -1.05 11.94
N PHE A 294 16.74 0.01 12.63
CA PHE A 294 16.61 0.07 14.10
C PHE A 294 15.15 0.00 14.56
N ILE A 295 14.20 0.60 13.81
CA ILE A 295 12.77 0.48 14.09
C ILE A 295 12.33 -0.96 13.84
N PHE A 296 12.78 -1.58 12.75
CA PHE A 296 12.45 -2.97 12.44
C PHE A 296 12.91 -3.92 13.54
N ILE A 297 14.17 -3.82 13.98
CA ILE A 297 14.75 -4.65 15.04
C ILE A 297 13.98 -4.47 16.35
N SER A 298 13.64 -3.22 16.71
CA SER A 298 12.91 -2.93 17.94
C SER A 298 11.53 -3.60 18.00
N LYS A 299 10.87 -3.75 16.85
CA LYS A 299 9.52 -4.35 16.74
C LYS A 299 9.55 -5.86 16.49
N ASN A 300 10.58 -6.37 15.81
CA ASN A 300 10.63 -7.73 15.29
C ASN A 300 11.96 -8.42 15.65
N ARG A 301 12.35 -8.36 16.93
CA ARG A 301 13.68 -8.81 17.39
C ARG A 301 13.96 -10.29 17.08
N ASP A 302 13.02 -11.17 17.37
CA ASP A 302 13.19 -12.62 17.16
C ASP A 302 13.17 -12.97 15.67
N PHE A 303 12.30 -12.31 14.89
CA PHE A 303 12.33 -12.41 13.44
C PHE A 303 13.70 -12.00 12.88
N TRP A 304 14.25 -10.86 13.34
CA TRP A 304 15.55 -10.38 12.87
C TRP A 304 16.68 -11.36 13.22
N ARG A 305 16.68 -11.94 14.42
CA ARG A 305 17.68 -12.94 14.83
C ARG A 305 17.63 -14.16 13.90
N GLY A 306 16.46 -14.77 13.73
CA GLY A 306 16.31 -15.93 12.84
C GLY A 306 16.66 -15.59 11.39
N PHE A 307 16.25 -14.40 10.92
CA PHE A 307 16.55 -13.92 9.57
C PHE A 307 18.06 -13.86 9.31
N VAL A 308 18.82 -13.29 10.26
CA VAL A 308 20.29 -13.19 10.17
C VAL A 308 20.92 -14.57 10.10
N GLU A 309 20.47 -15.51 10.92
CA GLU A 309 20.97 -16.89 10.94
C GLU A 309 20.73 -17.57 9.58
N ILE A 310 19.52 -17.48 9.03
CA ILE A 310 19.21 -18.02 7.70
C ILE A 310 20.08 -17.37 6.63
N PHE A 311 20.14 -16.04 6.56
CA PHE A 311 20.86 -15.34 5.49
C PHE A 311 22.37 -15.59 5.53
N THR A 312 22.95 -15.68 6.73
CA THR A 312 24.39 -15.94 6.89
C THR A 312 24.76 -17.39 6.56
N ALA A 313 23.85 -18.35 6.78
CA ALA A 313 24.05 -19.76 6.45
C ALA A 313 23.62 -20.15 5.02
N MET A 314 22.83 -19.32 4.33
CA MET A 314 22.23 -19.65 3.03
C MET A 314 23.27 -19.79 1.91
N ASP A 315 23.13 -20.84 1.09
CA ASP A 315 23.95 -21.07 -0.11
C ASP A 315 23.59 -20.10 -1.25
N MET A 316 24.57 -19.75 -2.06
CA MET A 316 24.42 -18.90 -3.25
C MET A 316 23.52 -19.48 -4.34
N SER A 317 23.46 -20.80 -4.43
CA SER A 317 22.64 -21.55 -5.36
C SER A 317 21.18 -21.68 -4.92
N ASP A 318 20.85 -21.28 -3.67
CA ASP A 318 19.48 -21.35 -3.15
C ASP A 318 18.56 -20.40 -3.95
N PRO A 319 17.51 -20.92 -4.61
CA PRO A 319 16.57 -20.09 -5.37
C PRO A 319 15.94 -18.97 -4.53
N SER A 320 15.71 -19.21 -3.24
CA SER A 320 15.05 -18.29 -2.32
C SER A 320 15.91 -17.07 -1.94
N LEU A 321 17.20 -17.06 -2.30
CA LEU A 321 18.10 -15.92 -2.11
C LEU A 321 17.53 -14.64 -2.69
N ILE A 322 16.84 -14.71 -3.83
CA ILE A 322 16.24 -13.51 -4.46
C ILE A 322 15.15 -12.87 -3.58
N LEU A 323 14.37 -13.69 -2.86
CA LEU A 323 13.34 -13.20 -1.94
C LEU A 323 13.98 -12.54 -0.72
N ILE A 324 15.01 -13.17 -0.16
CA ILE A 324 15.77 -12.59 0.96
C ILE A 324 16.40 -11.26 0.57
N LEU A 325 17.09 -11.19 -0.57
CA LEU A 325 17.68 -9.95 -1.07
C LEU A 325 16.60 -8.87 -1.31
N SER A 326 15.43 -9.26 -1.80
CA SER A 326 14.30 -8.33 -2.00
C SER A 326 13.79 -7.74 -0.69
N PHE A 327 13.80 -8.52 0.40
CA PHE A 327 13.50 -8.04 1.74
C PHE A 327 14.59 -7.13 2.30
N ILE A 328 15.87 -7.51 2.18
CA ILE A 328 17.01 -6.68 2.62
C ILE A 328 16.99 -5.32 1.92
N ALA A 329 16.69 -5.29 0.63
CA ALA A 329 16.59 -4.05 -0.15
C ALA A 329 15.47 -3.09 0.33
N ARG A 330 14.54 -3.57 1.16
CA ARG A 330 13.47 -2.74 1.76
C ARG A 330 13.87 -2.17 3.13
N ILE A 331 14.97 -2.61 3.72
CA ILE A 331 15.40 -2.18 5.05
C ILE A 331 16.68 -1.37 4.95
N GLN A 332 16.75 -0.23 5.65
CA GLN A 332 17.86 0.72 5.56
C GLN A 332 18.51 1.01 6.91
N VAL A 333 19.84 0.99 6.93
CA VAL A 333 20.67 1.50 8.02
C VAL A 333 20.79 3.02 7.89
N ILE A 334 20.34 3.76 8.90
CA ILE A 334 20.42 5.24 8.91
C ILE A 334 21.74 5.74 9.49
N ASP A 335 21.99 5.48 10.77
CA ASP A 335 23.18 5.97 11.48
C ASP A 335 23.68 4.88 12.45
N GLN A 336 24.99 4.65 12.47
CA GLN A 336 25.63 3.65 13.34
C GLN A 336 25.32 3.87 14.82
N ASN A 337 25.14 5.11 15.27
CA ASN A 337 24.87 5.46 16.67
C ASN A 337 23.48 5.02 17.16
N LEU A 338 22.59 4.59 16.26
CA LEU A 338 21.25 4.10 16.60
C LEU A 338 21.23 2.60 16.93
N TYR A 339 22.39 1.92 16.86
CA TYR A 339 22.50 0.48 17.08
C TYR A 339 23.40 0.19 18.29
N SER A 340 23.02 -0.80 19.08
CA SER A 340 23.92 -1.40 20.05
C SER A 340 25.13 -2.04 19.36
N LEU A 341 26.22 -2.25 20.11
CA LEU A 341 27.43 -2.91 19.59
C LEU A 341 27.11 -4.27 18.93
N ASN A 342 26.20 -5.04 19.51
CA ASN A 342 25.80 -6.35 18.99
C ASN A 342 24.96 -6.25 17.71
N GLU A 343 24.05 -5.29 17.63
CA GLU A 343 23.27 -5.03 16.41
C GLU A 343 24.17 -4.53 15.28
N TRP A 344 25.12 -3.66 15.59
CA TRP A 344 26.09 -3.17 14.61
C TRP A 344 27.00 -4.30 14.08
N ARG A 345 27.49 -5.18 14.96
CA ARG A 345 28.21 -6.40 14.54
C ARG A 345 27.38 -7.26 13.59
N THR A 346 26.07 -7.31 13.79
CA THR A 346 25.15 -8.06 12.92
C THR A 346 24.98 -7.40 11.56
N VAL A 347 24.87 -6.06 11.52
CA VAL A 347 24.89 -5.27 10.29
C VAL A 347 26.17 -5.53 9.48
N GLU A 348 27.33 -5.53 10.14
CA GLU A 348 28.61 -5.82 9.48
C GLU A 348 28.69 -7.26 8.93
N LYS A 349 28.18 -8.24 9.67
CA LYS A 349 28.07 -9.63 9.17
C LYS A 349 27.23 -9.73 7.90
N ILE A 350 26.07 -9.06 7.87
CA ILE A 350 25.21 -9.01 6.67
C ILE A 350 25.95 -8.36 5.50
N ARG A 351 26.66 -7.24 5.74
CA ARG A 351 27.45 -6.55 4.70
C ARG A 351 28.54 -7.45 4.16
N GLN A 352 29.32 -8.09 5.01
CA GLN A 352 30.37 -9.04 4.60
C GLN A 352 29.78 -10.16 3.75
N ARG A 353 28.66 -10.75 4.20
CA ARG A 353 27.97 -11.79 3.44
C ARG A 353 27.51 -11.28 2.07
N LEU A 354 26.87 -10.12 1.98
CA LEU A 354 26.47 -9.52 0.71
C LEU A 354 27.66 -9.31 -0.26
N LEU A 355 28.84 -8.95 0.25
CA LEU A 355 30.05 -8.81 -0.57
C LEU A 355 30.55 -10.16 -1.09
N GLU A 356 30.56 -11.20 -0.25
CA GLU A 356 30.90 -12.57 -0.66
C GLU A 356 29.98 -13.07 -1.77
N ILE A 357 28.66 -12.88 -1.57
CA ILE A 357 27.60 -13.22 -2.52
C ILE A 357 27.84 -12.48 -3.85
N LEU A 358 28.12 -11.18 -3.81
CA LEU A 358 28.37 -10.36 -4.99
C LEU A 358 29.58 -10.86 -5.81
N LEU A 359 30.67 -11.25 -5.14
CA LEU A 359 31.90 -11.71 -5.79
C LEU A 359 31.72 -13.02 -6.57
N GLN A 360 30.74 -13.82 -6.17
CA GLN A 360 30.44 -15.13 -6.75
C GLN A 360 29.25 -15.08 -7.74
N CYS A 361 28.43 -14.02 -7.66
CA CYS A 361 27.24 -13.85 -8.47
C CYS A 361 27.55 -13.65 -9.96
N ARG A 362 27.04 -14.54 -10.82
CA ARG A 362 27.16 -14.44 -12.28
C ARG A 362 25.96 -13.77 -12.96
N GLN A 363 24.82 -13.67 -12.26
CA GLN A 363 23.59 -13.10 -12.81
C GLN A 363 23.51 -11.59 -12.58
N MET A 364 23.35 -10.82 -13.65
CA MET A 364 23.33 -9.35 -13.60
C MET A 364 22.18 -8.78 -12.75
N ARG A 365 20.96 -9.35 -12.85
CA ARG A 365 19.80 -8.86 -12.09
C ARG A 365 19.97 -9.05 -10.59
N THR A 366 20.50 -10.20 -10.19
CA THR A 366 20.78 -10.53 -8.78
C THR A 366 21.92 -9.65 -8.25
N ALA A 367 22.96 -9.40 -9.03
CA ALA A 367 24.03 -8.47 -8.69
C ALA A 367 23.52 -7.03 -8.45
N HIS A 368 22.61 -6.52 -9.31
CA HIS A 368 21.92 -5.24 -9.11
C HIS A 368 21.23 -5.17 -7.75
N LEU A 369 20.49 -6.22 -7.39
CA LEU A 369 19.78 -6.27 -6.12
C LEU A 369 20.75 -6.30 -4.93
N ILE A 370 21.83 -7.09 -5.00
CA ILE A 370 22.85 -7.17 -3.93
C ILE A 370 23.51 -5.82 -3.70
N ILE A 371 23.82 -5.06 -4.76
CA ILE A 371 24.37 -3.71 -4.62
C ILE A 371 23.35 -2.76 -3.98
N ASN A 372 22.06 -2.86 -4.33
CA ASN A 372 21.03 -2.09 -3.65
C ASN A 372 21.02 -2.41 -2.15
N CYS A 373 21.07 -3.68 -1.77
CA CYS A 373 21.18 -4.10 -0.37
C CYS A 373 22.41 -3.51 0.32
N LEU A 374 23.57 -3.55 -0.33
CA LEU A 374 24.82 -2.97 0.21
C LEU A 374 24.67 -1.47 0.48
N PHE A 375 24.06 -0.71 -0.44
CA PHE A 375 23.77 0.71 -0.24
C PHE A 375 22.78 0.96 0.90
N CYS A 376 21.71 0.16 0.98
CA CYS A 376 20.77 0.21 2.09
C CYS A 376 21.45 -0.05 3.45
N PHE A 377 22.52 -0.83 3.47
CA PHE A 377 23.33 -1.11 4.66
C PHE A 377 24.54 -0.17 4.79
N GLY A 378 24.46 1.01 4.17
CA GLY A 378 25.44 2.09 4.31
C GLY A 378 26.82 1.80 3.70
N PHE A 379 26.95 0.75 2.86
CA PHE A 379 28.21 0.39 2.20
C PHE A 379 28.58 1.42 1.14
N ARG A 380 29.76 2.00 1.32
CA ARG A 380 30.39 2.89 0.34
C ARG A 380 31.38 2.07 -0.46
N ILE A 381 31.21 2.10 -1.77
CA ILE A 381 32.15 1.46 -2.68
C ILE A 381 33.42 2.33 -2.68
N THR A 382 34.49 1.82 -2.08
CA THR A 382 35.78 2.52 -2.04
C THR A 382 36.61 2.17 -3.26
N GLU A 383 37.50 3.08 -3.66
CA GLU A 383 38.44 2.86 -4.76
C GLU A 383 39.35 1.63 -4.52
N LYS A 384 39.66 1.33 -3.26
CA LYS A 384 40.39 0.12 -2.82
C LYS A 384 39.61 -1.17 -3.11
N TYR A 385 38.29 -1.14 -2.95
CA TYR A 385 37.40 -2.26 -3.27
C TYR A 385 37.32 -2.48 -4.79
N CYS A 386 37.25 -1.40 -5.57
CA CYS A 386 37.31 -1.44 -7.04
C CYS A 386 38.63 -2.04 -7.55
N LYS A 387 39.76 -1.66 -6.94
CA LYS A 387 41.08 -2.23 -7.25
C LYS A 387 41.18 -3.71 -6.89
N ALA A 388 40.53 -4.16 -5.79
CA ALA A 388 40.49 -5.57 -5.41
C ALA A 388 39.63 -6.42 -6.38
N LEU A 389 38.51 -5.86 -6.86
CA LEU A 389 37.67 -6.48 -7.89
C LEU A 389 38.41 -6.56 -9.24
N ASN A 390 39.09 -5.50 -9.66
CA ASN A 390 39.82 -5.49 -10.93
C ASN A 390 41.01 -6.47 -10.97
N LYS A 391 41.54 -6.90 -9.81
CA LYS A 391 42.67 -7.84 -9.70
C LYS A 391 42.29 -9.31 -9.85
N LYS A 392 41.02 -9.67 -9.60
CA LYS A 392 40.51 -11.02 -9.88
C LYS A 392 40.00 -11.03 -11.32
N LYS A 393 40.23 -12.11 -12.09
CA LYS A 393 39.66 -12.33 -13.43
C LYS A 393 38.13 -12.45 -13.36
N HIS A 394 37.45 -11.35 -13.02
CA HIS A 394 35.99 -11.28 -13.03
C HIS A 394 35.51 -11.01 -14.45
N SER A 395 34.32 -11.51 -14.80
CA SER A 395 33.70 -11.24 -16.09
C SER A 395 33.59 -9.73 -16.32
N GLN A 396 33.82 -9.25 -17.55
CA GLN A 396 33.69 -7.83 -17.94
C GLN A 396 32.37 -7.18 -17.45
N ASN A 397 31.30 -7.96 -17.32
CA ASN A 397 30.00 -7.53 -16.79
C ASN A 397 30.04 -7.07 -15.32
N LEU A 398 30.84 -7.72 -14.45
CA LEU A 398 31.02 -7.31 -13.06
C LEU A 398 31.78 -5.98 -12.98
N LEU A 399 32.78 -5.79 -13.85
CA LEU A 399 33.52 -4.53 -13.98
C LEU A 399 32.63 -3.39 -14.48
N HIS A 400 31.83 -3.63 -15.52
CA HIS A 400 30.88 -2.66 -16.04
C HIS A 400 29.81 -2.29 -15.01
N PHE A 401 29.43 -3.25 -14.16
CA PHE A 401 28.44 -3.09 -13.12
C PHE A 401 28.97 -2.41 -11.85
N VAL A 402 30.23 -2.66 -11.46
CA VAL A 402 30.92 -1.88 -10.43
C VAL A 402 31.12 -0.45 -10.92
N ASN A 403 31.42 -0.25 -12.20
CA ASN A 403 31.40 1.08 -12.83
C ASN A 403 29.99 1.68 -12.86
N TYR A 404 28.92 0.89 -13.02
CA TYR A 404 27.54 1.37 -12.89
C TYR A 404 27.19 1.74 -11.43
N ALA A 405 27.67 0.97 -10.44
CA ALA A 405 27.47 1.24 -9.03
C ALA A 405 28.33 2.39 -8.52
N LEU A 406 29.52 2.59 -9.09
CA LEU A 406 30.33 3.80 -8.99
C LEU A 406 29.64 4.96 -9.69
N LEU A 407 29.05 4.77 -10.88
CA LEU A 407 28.17 5.75 -11.53
C LEU A 407 26.85 5.92 -10.78
N ARG A 408 26.51 5.06 -9.82
CA ARG A 408 25.34 5.16 -8.94
C ARG A 408 25.70 5.77 -7.61
N ASP A 409 26.92 5.62 -7.10
CA ASP A 409 27.48 6.40 -5.99
C ASP A 409 27.90 7.79 -6.48
N ASP A 410 28.35 7.90 -7.74
CA ASP A 410 28.57 9.12 -8.51
C ASP A 410 27.28 9.63 -9.13
N ARG A 411 26.21 8.86 -9.30
CA ARG A 411 24.86 9.43 -9.49
C ARG A 411 24.22 9.69 -8.14
N ILE A 412 24.57 9.09 -7.03
CA ILE A 412 24.06 9.56 -5.74
C ILE A 412 24.85 10.81 -5.34
N ARG A 413 26.13 10.94 -5.71
CA ARG A 413 26.92 12.17 -5.58
C ARG A 413 26.57 13.19 -6.65
N CYS A 414 26.54 12.86 -7.94
CA CYS A 414 26.13 13.77 -9.02
C CYS A 414 24.62 13.92 -9.16
N GLU A 415 23.75 13.05 -8.66
CA GLU A 415 22.31 13.35 -8.52
C GLU A 415 22.03 14.06 -7.18
N ASN A 416 22.87 13.96 -6.14
CA ASN A 416 22.77 14.86 -4.98
C ASN A 416 23.54 16.18 -5.15
N VAL A 417 24.38 16.33 -6.19
CA VAL A 417 25.13 17.58 -6.51
C VAL A 417 24.67 18.21 -7.84
N LEU A 418 24.12 17.42 -8.79
CA LEU A 418 23.55 17.88 -10.06
C LEU A 418 22.06 17.48 -10.28
N LYS A 419 21.42 16.59 -9.48
CA LYS A 419 19.94 16.56 -9.28
C LYS A 419 19.51 17.17 -7.92
N THR A 420 20.35 18.03 -7.38
CA THR A 420 19.88 19.20 -6.63
C THR A 420 19.19 20.24 -7.51
N GLY A 421 19.03 19.99 -8.82
CA GLY A 421 17.99 20.60 -9.64
C GLY A 421 17.53 19.68 -10.76
N PHE A 422 16.21 19.58 -10.94
CA PHE A 422 15.53 19.24 -12.20
C PHE A 422 15.49 17.76 -12.59
N ASP A 423 14.41 17.07 -12.15
CA ASP A 423 13.99 15.78 -12.74
C ASP A 423 13.58 16.00 -14.21
N ARG A 424 13.72 14.94 -15.03
CA ARG A 424 13.52 14.94 -16.49
C ARG A 424 12.14 15.41 -17.00
N GLU A 425 11.17 15.63 -16.11
CA GLU A 425 9.86 16.20 -16.43
C GLU A 425 9.89 17.75 -16.52
N GLU A 426 11.00 18.40 -16.14
CA GLU A 426 11.09 19.87 -16.03
C GLU A 426 11.67 20.62 -17.24
N ASN A 427 11.96 19.99 -18.38
CA ASN A 427 12.13 20.79 -19.61
C ASN A 427 10.87 21.60 -19.93
N ILE A 428 9.72 21.18 -19.38
CA ILE A 428 8.45 21.90 -19.42
C ILE A 428 8.38 22.97 -18.32
N LEU A 429 9.03 22.80 -17.16
CA LEU A 429 8.89 23.69 -15.99
C LEU A 429 9.72 24.99 -16.07
N PHE A 430 10.86 24.98 -16.76
CA PHE A 430 11.61 26.21 -17.08
C PHE A 430 10.91 27.15 -18.08
N SER A 431 9.89 26.67 -18.80
CA SER A 431 9.10 27.50 -19.74
C SER A 431 8.01 28.32 -19.04
N SER A 432 7.75 28.08 -17.76
CA SER A 432 6.71 28.77 -16.99
C SER A 432 7.20 30.10 -16.40
N LYS A 433 6.29 31.06 -16.14
CA LYS A 433 6.59 32.36 -15.50
C LYS A 433 7.37 32.24 -14.18
N ALA A 434 7.33 31.09 -13.51
CA ALA A 434 8.03 30.86 -12.25
C ALA A 434 9.39 30.16 -12.39
N GLY A 435 9.67 29.50 -13.52
CA GLY A 435 11.03 29.06 -13.86
C GLY A 435 12.00 30.23 -13.99
N ARG A 436 11.50 31.42 -14.35
CA ARG A 436 12.26 32.69 -14.35
C ARG A 436 12.87 33.02 -12.99
N ILE A 437 12.14 32.79 -11.90
CA ILE A 437 12.63 33.08 -10.53
C ILE A 437 13.84 32.18 -10.20
N LEU A 438 13.82 30.91 -10.59
CA LEU A 438 14.96 30.02 -10.37
C LEU A 438 16.19 30.42 -11.20
N SER A 439 15.98 30.83 -12.45
CA SER A 439 17.06 31.38 -13.30
C SER A 439 17.66 32.65 -12.70
N GLU A 440 16.82 33.60 -12.28
CA GLU A 440 17.25 34.85 -11.65
C GLU A 440 17.98 34.60 -10.32
N VAL A 441 17.55 33.61 -9.53
CA VAL A 441 18.25 33.22 -8.29
C VAL A 441 19.64 32.68 -8.62
N MET A 442 19.77 31.81 -9.62
CA MET A 442 21.07 31.26 -10.02
C MET A 442 22.01 32.36 -10.54
N GLU A 443 21.49 33.29 -11.33
CA GLU A 443 22.24 34.41 -11.91
C GLU A 443 22.72 35.40 -10.83
N LEU A 444 21.90 35.71 -9.82
CA LEU A 444 22.22 36.72 -8.81
C LEU A 444 22.91 36.17 -7.56
N SER A 445 22.77 34.88 -7.24
CA SER A 445 23.39 34.30 -6.02
C SER A 445 24.91 34.15 -6.14
N LEU A 446 25.42 33.78 -7.33
CA LEU A 446 26.85 33.57 -7.56
C LEU A 446 27.67 34.89 -7.47
N PRO A 447 27.23 36.02 -8.05
CA PRO A 447 27.93 37.30 -7.89
C PRO A 447 27.91 37.84 -6.45
N ILE A 448 26.84 37.61 -5.69
CA ILE A 448 26.75 38.00 -4.27
C ILE A 448 27.72 37.17 -3.43
N TYR A 449 27.80 35.86 -3.71
CA TYR A 449 28.79 35.00 -3.08
C TYR A 449 30.23 35.47 -3.34
N ARG A 450 30.49 35.96 -4.56
CA ARG A 450 31.76 36.57 -5.00
C ARG A 450 31.94 38.03 -4.57
N ASN A 451 31.13 38.52 -3.62
CA ASN A 451 31.25 39.84 -2.99
C ASN A 451 30.94 41.04 -3.92
N SER A 452 30.07 40.87 -4.90
CA SER A 452 29.61 41.97 -5.76
C SER A 452 28.44 42.72 -5.11
N LEU A 453 28.70 43.94 -4.61
CA LEU A 453 27.68 44.79 -3.96
C LEU A 453 26.64 45.37 -4.94
N THR A 454 26.92 45.36 -6.25
CA THR A 454 26.07 46.00 -7.27
C THR A 454 24.76 45.24 -7.56
N VAL A 455 24.72 43.93 -7.27
CA VAL A 455 23.55 43.08 -7.52
C VAL A 455 22.64 42.92 -6.29
N GLN A 456 23.06 43.42 -5.13
CA GLN A 456 22.36 43.26 -3.87
C GLN A 456 20.92 43.81 -3.88
N PRO A 457 20.62 45.02 -4.42
CA PRO A 457 19.24 45.52 -4.48
C PRO A 457 18.30 44.68 -5.37
N LYS A 458 18.83 44.12 -6.47
CA LYS A 458 18.07 43.21 -7.34
C LYS A 458 17.74 41.92 -6.62
N PHE A 459 18.69 41.40 -5.84
CA PHE A 459 18.49 40.20 -5.04
C PHE A 459 17.49 40.42 -3.90
N PHE A 460 17.49 41.58 -3.23
CA PHE A 460 16.45 41.90 -2.24
C PHE A 460 15.04 41.86 -2.84
N THR A 461 14.87 42.41 -4.05
CA THR A 461 13.59 42.40 -4.78
C THR A 461 13.17 40.97 -5.15
N LEU A 462 14.13 40.15 -5.59
CA LEU A 462 13.91 38.73 -5.88
C LEU A 462 13.53 37.95 -4.61
N PHE A 463 14.19 38.23 -3.48
CA PHE A 463 13.92 37.57 -2.21
C PHE A 463 12.50 37.85 -1.69
N VAL A 464 12.00 39.08 -1.85
CA VAL A 464 10.59 39.43 -1.57
C VAL A 464 9.63 38.59 -2.43
N SER A 465 10.00 38.32 -3.68
CA SER A 465 9.20 37.48 -4.57
C SER A 465 9.20 36.00 -4.13
N ILE A 466 10.34 35.48 -3.66
CA ILE A 466 10.45 34.14 -3.07
C ILE A 466 9.56 34.03 -1.82
N GLU A 467 9.59 35.01 -0.92
CA GLU A 467 8.76 35.01 0.29
C GLU A 467 7.26 34.98 -0.03
N ARG A 468 6.82 35.70 -1.08
CA ARG A 468 5.43 35.63 -1.55
C ARG A 468 5.06 34.23 -2.05
N LEU A 469 5.99 33.52 -2.68
CA LEU A 469 5.78 32.14 -3.14
C LEU A 469 5.76 31.14 -1.98
N VAL A 470 6.56 31.34 -0.94
CA VAL A 470 6.52 30.52 0.30
C VAL A 470 5.11 30.52 0.90
N LEU A 471 4.45 31.67 0.89
CA LEU A 471 3.12 31.88 1.47
C LEU A 471 1.96 31.62 0.48
N SER A 472 2.26 31.12 -0.71
CA SER A 472 1.27 30.91 -1.77
C SER A 472 0.34 29.71 -1.48
N ALA A 473 -0.94 29.85 -1.84
CA ALA A 473 -1.90 28.75 -1.84
C ALA A 473 -1.58 27.63 -2.82
N LYS A 474 -0.90 27.95 -3.93
CA LYS A 474 -0.51 26.96 -4.92
C LYS A 474 0.70 26.17 -4.44
N GLU A 475 0.58 24.84 -4.35
CA GLU A 475 1.66 23.91 -4.01
C GLU A 475 2.90 24.13 -4.89
N LEU A 476 2.69 24.23 -6.20
CA LEU A 476 3.76 24.44 -7.17
C LEU A 476 4.59 25.71 -6.89
N ASN A 477 3.95 26.79 -6.43
CA ASN A 477 4.64 28.01 -6.01
C ASN A 477 5.52 27.78 -4.78
N ARG A 478 5.02 27.04 -3.79
CA ARG A 478 5.78 26.71 -2.57
C ARG A 478 6.93 25.75 -2.88
N LEU A 479 6.75 24.85 -3.84
CA LEU A 479 7.81 24.00 -4.37
C LEU A 479 8.91 24.86 -5.05
N TRP A 480 8.56 25.81 -5.91
CA TRP A 480 9.55 26.72 -6.49
C TRP A 480 10.28 27.55 -5.43
N ALA A 481 9.57 28.02 -4.41
CA ALA A 481 10.20 28.71 -3.28
C ALA A 481 11.20 27.82 -2.53
N SER A 482 10.89 26.54 -2.32
CA SER A 482 11.81 25.60 -1.67
C SER A 482 13.12 25.45 -2.42
N HIS A 483 13.07 25.33 -3.76
CA HIS A 483 14.26 25.28 -4.60
C HIS A 483 15.04 26.60 -4.57
N ALA A 484 14.34 27.73 -4.64
CA ALA A 484 14.96 29.05 -4.60
C ALA A 484 15.72 29.30 -3.28
N LEU A 485 15.15 28.92 -2.13
CA LEU A 485 15.80 29.06 -0.83
C LEU A 485 17.07 28.20 -0.72
N VAL A 486 17.05 26.98 -1.26
CA VAL A 486 18.23 26.11 -1.26
C VAL A 486 19.36 26.73 -2.09
N LEU A 487 19.04 27.22 -3.30
CA LEU A 487 20.01 27.84 -4.20
C LEU A 487 20.62 29.12 -3.63
N CYS A 488 19.84 29.92 -2.92
CA CYS A 488 20.29 31.20 -2.38
C CYS A 488 20.85 31.12 -0.95
N SER A 489 20.82 29.93 -0.34
CA SER A 489 21.19 29.69 1.06
C SER A 489 22.59 30.19 1.41
N GLU A 490 23.60 29.88 0.60
CA GLU A 490 24.97 30.33 0.87
C GLU A 490 25.13 31.85 0.80
N ALA A 491 24.48 32.49 -0.18
CA ALA A 491 24.52 33.95 -0.34
C ALA A 491 23.88 34.64 0.86
N VAL A 492 22.71 34.17 1.31
CA VAL A 492 22.01 34.76 2.46
C VAL A 492 22.73 34.47 3.78
N LEU A 493 23.08 33.20 4.04
CA LEU A 493 23.68 32.82 5.31
C LEU A 493 25.10 33.37 5.47
N LYS A 494 25.91 33.54 4.41
CA LYS A 494 27.30 34.01 4.54
C LYS A 494 27.51 35.50 4.26
N ARG A 495 26.65 36.15 3.44
CA ARG A 495 26.92 37.50 2.90
C ARG A 495 25.81 38.52 3.14
N LEU A 496 24.53 38.11 3.24
CA LEU A 496 23.39 39.03 3.38
C LEU A 496 22.72 38.88 4.75
N PHE A 497 23.37 39.44 5.77
CA PHE A 497 22.95 39.37 7.16
C PHE A 497 21.52 39.88 7.38
N ASP A 498 21.15 40.96 6.69
CA ASP A 498 19.82 41.59 6.77
C ASP A 498 18.66 40.68 6.32
N LEU A 499 18.94 39.61 5.58
CA LEU A 499 17.93 38.67 5.09
C LEU A 499 17.82 37.39 5.93
N ARG A 500 18.71 37.18 6.91
CA ARG A 500 18.79 35.90 7.65
C ARG A 500 17.54 35.57 8.44
N LEU A 501 16.95 36.54 9.14
CA LEU A 501 15.72 36.35 9.91
C LEU A 501 14.51 36.02 9.02
N ARG A 502 14.43 36.67 7.84
CA ARG A 502 13.39 36.36 6.84
C ARG A 502 13.61 35.00 6.20
N PHE A 503 14.85 34.66 5.90
CA PHE A 503 15.25 33.35 5.39
C PHE A 503 14.91 32.23 6.38
N PHE A 504 15.15 32.45 7.67
CA PHE A 504 14.74 31.56 8.74
C PHE A 504 13.24 31.28 8.70
N CYS A 505 12.43 32.34 8.72
CA CYS A 505 10.98 32.21 8.72
C CYS A 505 10.46 31.45 7.50
N CYS A 506 10.96 31.82 6.31
CA CYS A 506 10.63 31.15 5.06
C CYS A 506 11.02 29.67 5.07
N SER A 507 12.22 29.34 5.56
CA SER A 507 12.73 27.98 5.62
C SER A 507 11.93 27.12 6.60
N CYS A 508 11.68 27.61 7.81
CA CYS A 508 10.85 26.92 8.80
C CYS A 508 9.42 26.69 8.26
N SER A 509 8.84 27.69 7.58
CA SER A 509 7.52 27.57 6.97
C SER A 509 7.45 26.47 5.90
N LEU A 510 8.49 26.27 5.08
CA LEU A 510 8.51 25.21 4.08
C LEU A 510 8.96 23.85 4.62
N LEU A 511 9.80 23.83 5.67
CA LEU A 511 10.20 22.59 6.37
C LEU A 511 9.01 21.94 7.08
N MET A 512 8.06 22.75 7.53
CA MET A 512 6.81 22.31 8.13
C MET A 512 5.66 22.17 7.12
N ASP A 513 5.89 22.34 5.82
CA ASP A 513 4.82 22.25 4.81
C ASP A 513 4.14 20.87 4.83
N GLU A 514 2.84 20.78 4.54
CA GLU A 514 2.08 19.52 4.50
C GLU A 514 2.56 18.57 3.38
N GLN A 515 3.13 19.11 2.30
CA GLN A 515 3.57 18.32 1.15
C GLN A 515 5.00 17.79 1.34
N TYR A 516 5.17 16.47 1.23
CA TYR A 516 6.46 15.81 1.44
C TYR A 516 7.55 16.33 0.49
N ASN A 517 7.21 16.60 -0.77
CA ASN A 517 8.17 17.06 -1.78
C ASN A 517 8.76 18.44 -1.40
N ILE A 518 7.93 19.34 -0.89
CA ILE A 518 8.37 20.66 -0.42
C ILE A 518 9.29 20.51 0.78
N ARG A 519 8.89 19.71 1.79
CA ARG A 519 9.74 19.44 2.96
C ARG A 519 11.08 18.84 2.57
N ARG A 520 11.07 17.87 1.65
CA ARG A 520 12.26 17.17 1.15
C ARG A 520 13.22 18.10 0.43
N VAL A 521 12.71 19.02 -0.37
CA VAL A 521 13.56 20.00 -1.07
C VAL A 521 14.15 20.99 -0.07
N THR A 522 13.33 21.61 0.78
CA THR A 522 13.81 22.59 1.78
C THR A 522 14.79 21.96 2.78
N SER A 523 14.62 20.67 3.08
CA SER A 523 15.53 19.89 3.91
C SER A 523 16.98 19.86 3.41
N ARG A 524 17.20 20.10 2.11
CA ARG A 524 18.54 20.22 1.53
C ARG A 524 19.35 21.38 2.08
N LEU A 525 18.74 22.34 2.79
CA LEU A 525 19.49 23.38 3.52
C LEU A 525 20.57 22.79 4.46
N LEU A 526 20.35 21.59 5.02
CA LEU A 526 21.36 20.93 5.86
C LEU A 526 22.69 20.66 5.16
N SER A 527 22.69 20.42 3.84
CA SER A 527 23.94 20.16 3.12
C SER A 527 24.85 21.39 3.05
N PHE A 528 24.30 22.59 3.27
CA PHE A 528 25.03 23.84 3.29
C PHE A 528 25.43 24.29 4.71
N MET A 529 24.73 23.79 5.73
CA MET A 529 24.95 24.17 7.13
C MET A 529 25.85 23.17 7.90
N ALA A 530 25.89 21.90 7.51
CA ALA A 530 26.71 20.87 8.14
C ALA A 530 27.91 20.47 7.26
N SER A 531 29.07 20.24 7.87
CA SER A 531 30.26 19.65 7.21
C SER A 531 30.09 18.16 6.86
N ARG A 532 28.89 17.60 7.04
CA ARG A 532 28.49 16.24 6.69
C ARG A 532 27.07 16.26 6.12
N GLN A 533 26.85 15.57 5.00
CA GLN A 533 25.49 15.36 4.47
C GLN A 533 24.76 14.29 5.29
N PRO A 534 23.59 14.59 5.90
CA PRO A 534 22.75 13.57 6.51
C PRO A 534 21.93 12.82 5.44
N TYR A 535 21.88 11.49 5.55
CA TYR A 535 21.25 10.59 4.56
C TYR A 535 19.73 10.41 4.73
N SER A 536 19.13 10.97 5.77
CA SER A 536 17.69 11.19 5.86
C SER A 536 17.44 12.47 6.63
N VAL A 537 16.86 13.46 5.96
CA VAL A 537 16.74 14.78 6.55
C VAL A 537 15.38 14.92 7.23
N SER A 538 15.38 14.80 8.56
CA SER A 538 14.23 15.19 9.37
C SER A 538 14.07 16.71 9.33
N PRO A 539 12.89 17.26 8.99
CA PRO A 539 12.64 18.70 9.04
C PRO A 539 12.93 19.32 10.42
N VAL A 540 12.72 18.55 11.48
CA VAL A 540 13.05 18.96 12.85
C VAL A 540 14.54 19.17 13.05
N ILE A 541 15.37 18.30 12.45
CA ILE A 541 16.83 18.44 12.50
C ILE A 541 17.26 19.66 11.68
N CYS A 542 16.68 19.88 10.50
CA CYS A 542 16.92 21.09 9.71
C CYS A 542 16.65 22.36 10.49
N ILE A 543 15.50 22.41 11.16
CA ILE A 543 15.09 23.57 11.95
C ILE A 543 16.08 23.78 13.09
N LYS A 544 16.45 22.73 13.84
CA LYS A 544 17.43 22.82 14.91
C LYS A 544 18.79 23.32 14.43
N ASP A 545 19.30 22.80 13.33
CA ASP A 545 20.61 23.21 12.81
C ASP A 545 20.58 24.61 12.19
N LEU A 546 19.45 25.01 11.59
CA LEU A 546 19.25 26.37 11.12
C LEU A 546 19.22 27.37 12.29
N ILE A 547 18.50 27.04 13.37
CA ILE A 547 18.47 27.84 14.61
C ILE A 547 19.88 27.98 15.17
N ARG A 548 20.60 26.87 15.36
CA ARG A 548 21.99 26.86 15.85
C ARG A 548 22.90 27.71 14.96
N LYS A 549 22.78 27.57 13.63
CA LYS A 549 23.61 28.32 12.69
C LYS A 549 23.38 29.82 12.81
N ILE A 550 22.12 30.24 12.91
CA ILE A 550 21.75 31.66 13.02
C ILE A 550 22.20 32.25 14.36
N ILE A 551 22.04 31.51 15.47
CA ILE A 551 22.50 31.92 16.80
C ILE A 551 24.04 32.01 16.82
N ASN A 552 24.74 30.98 16.33
CA ASN A 552 26.21 30.97 16.26
C ASN A 552 26.77 32.10 15.41
N ASP A 553 25.99 32.58 14.44
CA ASP A 553 26.39 33.69 13.56
C ASP A 553 25.96 35.07 14.11
N GLY A 554 25.60 35.16 15.40
CA GLY A 554 25.49 36.41 16.16
C GLY A 554 24.07 36.93 16.44
N VAL A 555 23.02 36.19 16.09
CA VAL A 555 21.62 36.59 16.37
C VAL A 555 21.22 36.12 17.76
N GLU A 556 20.65 37.02 18.58
CA GLU A 556 20.19 36.64 19.91
C GLU A 556 18.91 35.78 19.85
N VAL A 557 18.78 34.85 20.80
CA VAL A 557 17.60 33.96 20.90
C VAL A 557 16.30 34.76 20.99
N ASN A 558 16.31 35.85 21.77
CA ASN A 558 15.14 36.72 21.95
C ASN A 558 14.78 37.46 20.67
N GLU A 559 15.77 37.92 19.90
CA GLU A 559 15.58 38.58 18.60
C GLU A 559 14.96 37.60 17.59
N LEU A 560 15.48 36.37 17.51
CA LEU A 560 14.96 35.33 16.62
C LEU A 560 13.51 34.95 16.97
N LEU A 561 13.22 34.82 18.27
CA LEU A 561 11.89 34.50 18.79
C LEU A 561 10.88 35.63 18.52
N GLN A 562 11.27 36.88 18.76
CA GLN A 562 10.43 38.06 18.50
C GLN A 562 10.11 38.16 17.01
N PHE A 563 11.12 38.04 16.15
CA PHE A 563 10.93 38.12 14.71
C PHE A 563 10.01 37.01 14.17
N TRP A 564 10.15 35.77 14.68
CA TRP A 564 9.24 34.68 14.34
C TRP A 564 7.79 35.01 14.72
N ARG A 565 7.54 35.54 15.92
CA ARG A 565 6.19 35.93 16.38
C ARG A 565 5.59 37.06 15.54
N GLU A 566 6.38 38.07 15.19
CA GLU A 566 5.94 39.17 14.35
C GLU A 566 5.62 38.71 12.92
N TRP A 567 6.47 37.84 12.37
CA TRP A 567 6.29 37.31 11.01
C TRP A 567 5.08 36.37 10.92
N THR A 568 4.89 35.49 11.91
CA THR A 568 3.77 34.54 11.96
C THR A 568 2.43 35.26 12.17
N SER A 569 2.38 36.29 13.02
CA SER A 569 1.16 37.08 13.27
C SER A 569 0.75 37.87 12.02
N SER A 570 1.71 38.55 11.38
CA SER A 570 1.52 39.34 10.14
C SER A 570 1.06 38.48 8.95
N ASN A 571 1.37 37.18 8.95
CA ASN A 571 1.04 36.24 7.88
C ASN A 571 -0.02 35.19 8.28
N SER A 572 -0.66 35.34 9.44
CA SER A 572 -1.58 34.34 10.02
C SER A 572 -2.70 33.91 9.08
N ILE A 573 -3.33 34.84 8.36
CA ILE A 573 -4.41 34.56 7.39
C ILE A 573 -3.93 33.69 6.22
N ARG A 574 -2.69 33.93 5.74
CA ARG A 574 -2.12 33.16 4.64
C ARG A 574 -1.69 31.76 5.11
N ARG A 575 -1.21 31.64 6.35
CA ARG A 575 -0.72 30.36 6.93
C ARG A 575 -1.84 29.43 7.41
N ARG A 576 -2.98 29.94 7.87
CA ARG A 576 -4.13 29.13 8.36
C ARG A 576 -4.82 28.27 7.29
N LYS A 577 -4.62 28.52 6.00
CA LYS A 577 -5.23 27.75 4.91
C LYS A 577 -4.70 26.30 4.76
N PHE A 578 -3.68 25.90 5.53
CA PHE A 578 -2.97 24.62 5.35
C PHE A 578 -2.88 23.77 6.63
N ASN A 579 -3.86 23.87 7.54
CA ASN A 579 -3.94 23.07 8.78
C ASN A 579 -2.70 23.14 9.72
N ARG A 580 -2.00 24.28 9.74
CA ARG A 580 -0.74 24.50 10.48
C ARG A 580 -0.92 24.87 11.96
N TYR A 581 -1.85 24.24 12.66
CA TYR A 581 -2.36 24.73 13.96
C TYR A 581 -1.39 24.58 15.16
N PHE A 582 -0.27 23.86 15.01
CA PHE A 582 0.68 23.59 16.11
C PHE A 582 2.15 23.92 15.77
N GLU A 583 2.42 24.49 14.60
CA GLU A 583 3.79 24.73 14.12
C GLU A 583 4.47 25.88 14.86
N ASP A 584 3.73 26.92 15.23
CA ASP A 584 4.32 28.12 15.83
C ASP A 584 4.90 27.82 17.21
N SER A 585 4.11 27.17 18.07
CA SER A 585 4.57 26.71 19.39
C SER A 585 5.73 25.72 19.29
N PHE A 586 5.76 24.88 18.25
CA PHE A 586 6.85 23.95 18.01
C PHE A 586 8.17 24.66 17.67
N ILE A 587 8.14 25.65 16.78
CA ILE A 587 9.33 26.45 16.42
C ILE A 587 9.80 27.28 17.62
N GLU A 588 8.88 27.92 18.35
CA GLU A 588 9.22 28.66 19.57
C GLU A 588 9.91 27.77 20.60
N HIS A 589 9.38 26.56 20.82
CA HIS A 589 9.99 25.59 21.73
C HIS A 589 11.40 25.18 21.27
N LEU A 590 11.63 24.98 19.98
CA LEU A 590 12.96 24.67 19.44
C LEU A 590 13.96 25.83 19.56
N ILE A 591 13.50 27.08 19.40
CA ILE A 591 14.32 28.28 19.60
C ILE A 591 14.76 28.35 21.07
N LEU A 592 13.83 28.19 22.00
CA LEU A 592 14.11 28.23 23.44
C LEU A 592 15.05 27.10 23.90
N LEU A 593 14.88 25.88 23.38
CA LEU A 593 15.79 24.76 23.66
C LEU A 593 17.22 24.95 23.14
N SER A 594 17.45 25.92 22.24
CA SER A 594 18.78 26.23 21.72
C SER A 594 19.52 27.25 22.58
N SER A 595 18.90 27.72 23.68
CA SER A 595 19.47 28.64 24.67
C SER A 595 19.99 27.95 25.94
N SER A 596 19.68 26.65 26.10
CA SER A 596 20.22 25.74 27.13
C SER A 596 21.33 24.88 26.58
#